data_AF-A0A534SPB3-F1
#
_entry.id   AF-A0A534SPB3-F1
#
_cell.length_a   1.000
_cell.length_b   1.000
_cell.length_c   1.000
_cell.angle_alpha   90.00
_cell.angle_beta   90.00
_cell.angle_gamma   90.00
#
_symmetry.space_group_name_H-M   'P 1'
#
loop_
_entity.id
_entity.type
_entity.pdbx_description
1 polymer ?
#
loop_
_entity_poly.entity_id
_entity_poly.type
_entity_poly.pdbx_seq_one_letter_code
_entity_poly.pdbx_strand_id
1 'polypeptide(L)'
;MRIVLALTVGVTGVLAALPALAQQAPPSLNAPVQATAEICGNCVDDDGDGLTDFEDPACCADRQIFPMAIDRGRIHPHGQTSGLGLESLLAAQGLADVNPRREDVFLQIRAERGDEVFCASVPAGRFVAKRPGVFRFRDHNHSVGTAGGIDRLVVRIAGDGSVRFRACARRAEFTSPRDGLLTVTISFRNPLAAESGNRCSTAQELHTNRRGALRVP
;
A
#
# COMPACT_ATOMS: atom_id res chain seq x y z
N MET A 1 34.80 -89.33 -31.22
CA MET A 1 36.00 -88.81 -30.53
C MET A 1 36.04 -87.30 -30.76
N ARG A 2 35.94 -86.50 -29.68
CA ARG A 2 36.47 -85.13 -29.47
C ARG A 2 36.62 -84.20 -30.70
N ILE A 3 35.92 -83.07 -30.85
CA ILE A 3 36.12 -81.71 -30.26
C ILE A 3 35.85 -80.74 -31.43
N VAL A 4 34.78 -79.93 -31.44
CA VAL A 4 34.64 -78.51 -31.06
C VAL A 4 35.60 -77.53 -31.78
N LEU A 5 35.03 -76.58 -32.54
CA LEU A 5 35.32 -75.12 -32.65
C LEU A 5 34.44 -74.58 -33.83
N ALA A 6 33.35 -73.84 -33.62
CA ALA A 6 33.22 -72.41 -33.28
C ALA A 6 33.89 -71.45 -34.28
N LEU A 7 33.10 -70.83 -35.17
CA LEU A 7 33.42 -69.54 -35.80
C LEU A 7 32.13 -68.71 -35.96
N THR A 8 32.26 -67.44 -35.59
CA THR A 8 31.24 -66.40 -35.46
C THR A 8 30.85 -65.78 -36.79
N VAL A 9 29.56 -65.46 -37.01
CA VAL A 9 29.12 -64.42 -37.95
C VAL A 9 28.02 -63.60 -37.29
N GLY A 10 28.27 -62.29 -37.17
CA GLY A 10 27.36 -61.32 -36.59
C GLY A 10 26.17 -61.05 -37.52
N VAL A 11 24.99 -60.93 -36.91
CA VAL A 11 23.78 -60.43 -37.56
C VAL A 11 23.39 -59.13 -36.88
N THR A 12 23.30 -58.09 -37.70
CA THR A 12 22.89 -56.73 -37.40
C THR A 12 21.49 -56.68 -36.77
N GLY A 13 21.41 -56.25 -35.52
CA GLY A 13 20.15 -55.97 -34.83
C GLY A 13 19.62 -54.58 -35.18
N VAL A 14 18.45 -54.54 -35.81
CA VAL A 14 17.61 -53.33 -35.91
C VAL A 14 16.77 -53.28 -34.64
N LEU A 15 17.07 -52.35 -33.73
CA LEU A 15 16.22 -52.04 -32.58
C LEU A 15 15.36 -50.82 -32.93
N ALA A 16 14.06 -51.06 -33.15
CA ALA A 16 13.04 -50.04 -33.22
C ALA A 16 12.84 -49.43 -31.82
N ALA A 17 13.12 -48.13 -31.68
CA ALA A 17 12.82 -47.38 -30.47
C ALA A 17 11.33 -46.99 -30.46
N LEU A 18 10.62 -47.46 -29.44
CA LEU A 18 9.30 -46.99 -29.03
C LEU A 18 9.42 -45.53 -28.56
N PRO A 19 8.52 -44.61 -28.95
CA PRO A 19 8.53 -43.27 -28.37
C PRO A 19 8.01 -43.38 -26.93
N ALA A 20 8.84 -42.98 -25.97
CA ALA A 20 8.42 -42.79 -24.59
C ALA A 20 7.34 -41.70 -24.55
N LEU A 21 6.16 -42.06 -24.07
CA LEU A 21 5.14 -41.12 -23.63
C LEU A 21 5.73 -40.29 -22.49
N ALA A 22 6.17 -39.07 -22.79
CA ALA A 22 6.49 -38.09 -21.77
C ALA A 22 5.20 -37.78 -21.01
N GLN A 23 5.14 -38.16 -19.73
CA GLN A 23 4.14 -37.68 -18.79
C GLN A 23 4.14 -36.14 -18.80
N GLN A 24 3.06 -35.54 -19.31
CA GLN A 24 2.79 -34.12 -19.11
C GLN A 24 2.45 -33.92 -17.63
N ALA A 25 3.32 -33.19 -16.93
CA ALA A 25 3.03 -32.66 -15.61
C ALA A 25 1.81 -31.71 -15.68
N PRO A 26 0.98 -31.62 -14.62
CA PRO A 26 -0.15 -30.68 -14.59
C PRO A 26 0.35 -29.24 -14.78
N PRO A 27 -0.39 -28.37 -15.48
CA PRO A 27 -0.01 -26.97 -15.63
C PRO A 27 0.02 -26.31 -14.26
N SER A 28 1.21 -25.84 -13.88
CA SER A 28 1.43 -24.99 -12.72
C SER A 28 0.56 -23.73 -12.83
N LEU A 29 -0.25 -23.45 -11.81
CA LEU A 29 -1.08 -22.24 -11.68
C LEU A 29 -0.25 -20.97 -11.37
N ASN A 30 0.82 -20.72 -12.12
CA ASN A 30 1.58 -19.48 -12.07
C ASN A 30 1.68 -18.91 -13.48
N ALA A 31 0.59 -18.30 -13.94
CA ALA A 31 0.69 -17.29 -14.98
C ALA A 31 1.24 -16.02 -14.31
N PRO A 32 2.25 -15.33 -14.88
CA PRO A 32 2.58 -14.00 -14.41
C PRO A 32 1.35 -13.11 -14.67
N VAL A 33 0.76 -12.59 -13.59
CA VAL A 33 -0.11 -11.42 -13.68
C VAL A 33 0.66 -10.36 -14.46
N GLN A 34 0.00 -9.73 -15.41
CA GLN A 34 0.65 -8.82 -16.38
C GLN A 34 1.43 -7.75 -15.62
N ALA A 35 2.72 -7.63 -15.91
CA ALA A 35 3.61 -6.63 -15.33
C ALA A 35 3.31 -5.22 -15.87
N THR A 36 2.12 -4.70 -15.58
CA THR A 36 1.92 -3.24 -15.55
C THR A 36 2.70 -2.72 -14.35
N ALA A 37 3.38 -1.59 -14.53
CA ALA A 37 4.10 -0.96 -13.43
C ALA A 37 3.10 -0.10 -12.64
N GLU A 38 3.15 -0.18 -11.32
CA GLU A 38 2.32 0.63 -10.43
C GLU A 38 2.57 2.14 -10.63
N ILE A 39 1.49 2.94 -10.71
CA ILE A 39 1.57 4.40 -10.83
C ILE A 39 1.18 5.05 -9.51
N CYS A 40 2.16 5.35 -8.68
CA CYS A 40 1.89 5.84 -7.33
C CYS A 40 1.18 7.21 -7.28
N GLY A 41 0.23 7.29 -6.36
CA GLY A 41 -0.56 8.45 -6.02
C GLY A 41 -1.78 8.66 -6.91
N ASN A 42 -2.27 7.63 -7.61
CA ASN A 42 -3.49 7.69 -8.41
C ASN A 42 -4.71 7.03 -7.73
N CYS A 43 -4.52 6.43 -6.56
CA CYS A 43 -5.51 5.66 -5.79
C CYS A 43 -6.11 4.47 -6.56
N VAL A 44 -5.32 3.83 -7.43
CA VAL A 44 -5.70 2.67 -8.22
C VAL A 44 -4.59 1.61 -8.08
N ASP A 45 -4.99 0.36 -7.88
CA ASP A 45 -4.10 -0.80 -8.02
C ASP A 45 -3.92 -1.04 -9.54
N ASP A 46 -2.80 -0.57 -10.10
CA ASP A 46 -2.55 -0.59 -11.55
C ASP A 46 -1.93 -1.93 -12.02
N ASP A 47 -1.28 -2.67 -11.13
CA ASP A 47 -0.65 -3.95 -11.42
C ASP A 47 -1.49 -5.18 -11.02
N GLY A 48 -2.57 -4.94 -10.27
CA GLY A 48 -3.58 -5.93 -9.93
C GLY A 48 -3.12 -6.91 -8.85
N ASP A 49 -2.12 -6.53 -8.04
CA ASP A 49 -1.60 -7.36 -6.96
C ASP A 49 -2.41 -7.25 -5.64
N GLY A 50 -3.40 -6.35 -5.62
CA GLY A 50 -4.27 -6.07 -4.48
C GLY A 50 -3.73 -4.97 -3.55
N LEU A 51 -2.63 -4.32 -3.91
CA LEU A 51 -2.03 -3.23 -3.15
C LEU A 51 -2.08 -1.91 -3.94
N THR A 52 -2.78 -0.92 -3.40
CA THR A 52 -2.85 0.43 -3.98
C THR A 52 -1.71 1.34 -3.53
N ASP A 53 -1.08 2.08 -4.46
CA ASP A 53 -0.17 3.20 -4.22
C ASP A 53 0.84 2.94 -3.08
N PHE A 54 0.85 3.72 -2.00
CA PHE A 54 1.90 3.70 -0.98
C PHE A 54 1.78 2.53 0.01
N GLU A 55 0.77 1.69 -0.16
CA GLU A 55 0.69 0.38 0.48
C GLU A 55 1.28 -0.72 -0.41
N ASP A 56 1.64 -0.40 -1.66
CA ASP A 56 2.37 -1.23 -2.59
C ASP A 56 3.91 -1.05 -2.44
N PRO A 57 4.70 -2.15 -2.43
CA PRO A 57 6.17 -2.10 -2.32
C PRO A 57 6.88 -1.39 -3.48
N ALA A 58 6.30 -1.31 -4.68
CA ALA A 58 6.84 -0.54 -5.81
C ALA A 58 6.81 0.97 -5.54
N CYS A 59 5.83 1.44 -4.75
CA CYS A 59 5.69 2.85 -4.39
C CYS A 59 6.38 3.23 -3.09
N CYS A 60 6.47 2.29 -2.14
CA CYS A 60 7.13 2.48 -0.85
C CYS A 60 8.07 1.32 -0.55
N ALA A 61 9.23 1.30 -1.19
CA ALA A 61 10.24 0.28 -0.91
C ALA A 61 10.83 0.41 0.51
N ASP A 62 11.25 -0.73 1.09
CA ASP A 62 11.67 -1.01 2.48
C ASP A 62 12.58 0.02 3.21
N ARG A 63 13.19 0.98 2.50
CA ARG A 63 14.10 1.99 3.09
C ARG A 63 13.45 3.32 3.44
N GLN A 64 12.18 3.52 3.08
CA GLN A 64 11.47 4.77 3.36
C GLN A 64 10.13 4.56 4.09
N ILE A 65 9.93 3.36 4.67
CA ILE A 65 8.81 3.05 5.54
C ILE A 65 9.22 3.28 7.00
N PHE A 66 8.51 4.16 7.69
CA PHE A 66 8.71 4.48 9.10
C PHE A 66 7.59 3.87 9.95
N PRO A 67 7.90 3.29 11.12
CA PRO A 67 6.88 2.81 12.04
C PRO A 67 6.10 3.99 12.62
N MET A 68 4.79 4.00 12.40
CA MET A 68 3.87 5.00 12.94
C MET A 68 3.31 4.53 14.28
N ALA A 69 3.14 5.46 15.23
CA ALA A 69 2.33 5.26 16.42
C ALA A 69 1.04 6.08 16.32
N ILE A 70 -0.11 5.41 16.49
CA ILE A 70 -1.42 6.08 16.55
C ILE A 70 -1.66 6.58 17.98
N ASP A 71 -1.65 7.90 18.16
CA ASP A 71 -1.96 8.54 19.43
C ASP A 71 -3.46 8.51 19.71
N ARG A 72 -4.28 8.74 18.67
CA ARG A 72 -5.74 8.70 18.73
C ARG A 72 -6.32 8.34 17.37
N GLY A 73 -7.32 7.46 17.36
CA GLY A 73 -8.02 7.02 16.16
C GLY A 73 -9.53 6.98 16.39
N ARG A 74 -10.31 7.48 15.44
CA ARG A 74 -11.78 7.47 15.49
C ARG A 74 -12.35 7.20 14.11
N ILE A 75 -13.20 6.19 14.01
CA ILE A 75 -14.06 5.96 12.85
C ILE A 75 -15.50 5.86 13.34
N HIS A 76 -16.37 6.65 12.72
CA HIS A 76 -17.81 6.69 13.00
C HIS A 76 -18.58 6.51 11.68
N PRO A 77 -19.10 5.30 11.40
CA PRO A 77 -19.75 5.01 10.12
C PRO A 77 -21.06 5.78 9.93
N HIS A 78 -21.30 6.24 8.72
CA HIS A 78 -22.48 7.00 8.31
C HIS A 78 -22.95 6.59 6.89
N GLY A 79 -23.38 5.34 6.74
CA GLY A 79 -23.82 4.80 5.46
C GLY A 79 -22.65 4.64 4.48
N GLN A 80 -22.67 5.42 3.40
CA GLN A 80 -21.63 5.41 2.36
C GLN A 80 -20.40 6.28 2.71
N THR A 81 -20.44 7.02 3.82
CA THR A 81 -19.29 7.79 4.31
C THR A 81 -19.00 7.45 5.77
N SER A 82 -17.87 7.91 6.27
CA SER A 82 -17.47 7.74 7.67
C SER A 82 -16.91 9.04 8.23
N GLY A 83 -17.23 9.34 9.49
CA GLY A 83 -16.46 10.30 10.26
C GLY A 83 -15.09 9.70 10.60
N LEU A 84 -14.01 10.38 10.24
CA LEU A 84 -12.63 9.95 10.47
C LEU A 84 -11.90 11.00 11.31
N GLY A 85 -11.23 10.56 12.37
CA GLY A 85 -10.31 11.37 13.16
C GLY A 85 -9.04 10.57 13.43
N LEU A 86 -7.89 11.12 13.09
CA LEU A 86 -6.60 10.48 13.28
C LEU A 86 -5.61 11.48 13.86
N GLU A 87 -4.89 11.09 14.89
CA GLU A 87 -3.73 11.78 15.43
C GLU A 87 -2.62 10.73 15.62
N SER A 88 -1.44 11.00 15.07
CA SER A 88 -0.34 10.04 15.08
C SER A 88 1.03 10.71 15.14
N LEU A 89 2.01 9.94 15.58
CA LEU A 89 3.44 10.18 15.40
C LEU A 89 3.91 9.32 14.22
N LEU A 90 4.20 9.95 13.08
CA LEU A 90 4.63 9.26 11.86
C LEU A 90 6.04 8.68 11.99
N ALA A 91 6.94 9.46 12.59
CA ALA A 91 8.28 9.01 12.89
C ALA A 91 8.87 9.84 14.03
N ALA A 92 9.66 9.20 14.88
CA ALA A 92 10.48 9.91 15.86
C ALA A 92 11.65 10.67 15.19
N GLN A 93 12.13 10.17 14.04
CA GLN A 93 13.24 10.74 13.27
C GLN A 93 13.15 10.27 11.80
N GLY A 94 13.89 10.92 10.89
CA GLY A 94 14.01 10.49 9.48
C GLY A 94 12.95 11.05 8.52
N LEU A 95 11.95 11.76 9.03
CA LEU A 95 10.96 12.52 8.24
C LEU A 95 11.09 14.04 8.43
N ALA A 96 12.14 14.53 9.07
CA ALA A 96 12.28 15.93 9.46
C ALA A 96 12.36 16.91 8.26
N ASP A 97 12.69 16.41 7.08
CA ASP A 97 12.88 17.16 5.85
C ASP A 97 11.66 17.10 4.91
N VAL A 98 10.57 16.42 5.30
CA VAL A 98 9.30 16.47 4.54
C VAL A 98 8.75 17.89 4.52
N ASN A 99 8.13 18.27 3.40
CA ASN A 99 7.56 19.59 3.22
C ASN A 99 6.22 19.51 2.48
N PRO A 100 5.10 19.54 3.22
CA PRO A 100 3.74 19.54 2.64
C PRO A 100 3.40 20.73 1.75
N ARG A 101 4.27 21.73 1.59
CA ARG A 101 4.10 22.79 0.56
C ARG A 101 4.78 22.45 -0.77
N ARG A 102 5.56 21.38 -0.81
CA ARG A 102 6.28 20.88 -1.98
C ARG A 102 5.89 19.46 -2.34
N GLU A 103 5.30 18.74 -1.40
CA GLU A 103 4.94 17.33 -1.50
C GLU A 103 3.46 17.16 -1.19
N ASP A 104 2.85 16.28 -1.95
CA ASP A 104 1.47 15.85 -1.75
C ASP A 104 1.44 14.90 -0.55
N VAL A 105 0.39 14.99 0.25
CA VAL A 105 0.22 14.17 1.46
C VAL A 105 -0.92 13.22 1.24
N PHE A 106 -0.65 11.93 1.43
CA PHE A 106 -1.60 10.85 1.25
C PHE A 106 -2.01 10.25 2.59
N LEU A 107 -3.26 9.81 2.67
CA LEU A 107 -3.79 9.00 3.76
C LEU A 107 -4.54 7.83 3.14
N GLN A 108 -3.99 6.63 3.35
CA GLN A 108 -4.57 5.37 2.92
C GLN A 108 -4.98 4.54 4.13
N ILE A 109 -6.09 3.82 3.99
CA ILE A 109 -6.58 2.86 4.97
C ILE A 109 -6.97 1.59 4.22
N ARG A 110 -6.39 0.45 4.61
CA ARG A 110 -6.73 -0.87 4.10
C ARG A 110 -7.37 -1.74 5.15
N ALA A 111 -8.33 -2.56 4.74
CA ALA A 111 -8.86 -3.64 5.56
C ALA A 111 -8.08 -4.93 5.32
N GLU A 112 -7.77 -5.70 6.35
CA GLU A 112 -7.03 -6.96 6.21
C GLU A 112 -7.75 -7.99 5.31
N ARG A 113 -9.08 -7.96 5.26
CA ARG A 113 -9.92 -8.94 4.54
C ARG A 113 -10.46 -8.43 3.21
N GLY A 114 -9.87 -7.40 2.62
CA GLY A 114 -10.33 -6.86 1.36
C GLY A 114 -9.44 -5.75 0.82
N ASP A 115 -9.99 -5.02 -0.14
CA ASP A 115 -9.28 -3.95 -0.84
C ASP A 115 -9.03 -2.75 0.08
N GLU A 116 -8.24 -1.81 -0.43
CA GLU A 116 -8.13 -0.48 0.16
C GLU A 116 -9.53 0.12 0.38
N VAL A 117 -9.80 0.56 1.62
CA VAL A 117 -11.11 1.14 1.98
C VAL A 117 -11.12 2.65 1.82
N PHE A 118 -9.97 3.31 1.83
CA PHE A 118 -9.89 4.77 1.70
C PHE A 118 -8.53 5.19 1.15
N CYS A 119 -8.53 5.96 0.06
CA CYS A 119 -7.36 6.71 -0.42
C CYS A 119 -7.73 8.18 -0.58
N ALA A 120 -6.91 9.05 0.00
CA ALA A 120 -7.05 10.47 -0.16
C ALA A 120 -5.68 11.12 -0.37
N SER A 121 -5.62 12.07 -1.29
CA SER A 121 -4.45 12.89 -1.57
C SER A 121 -4.78 14.37 -1.39
N VAL A 122 -3.95 15.05 -0.61
CA VAL A 122 -4.00 16.50 -0.44
C VAL A 122 -2.82 17.10 -1.18
N PRO A 123 -3.05 17.85 -2.28
CA PRO A 123 -1.96 18.43 -3.04
C PRO A 123 -1.16 19.47 -2.25
N ALA A 124 0.13 19.55 -2.50
CA ALA A 124 1.08 20.45 -1.85
C ALA A 124 0.62 21.92 -1.87
N GLY A 125 0.05 22.34 -3.01
CA GLY A 125 -0.49 23.68 -3.22
C GLY A 125 -1.70 24.04 -2.34
N ARG A 126 -2.31 23.06 -1.67
CA ARG A 126 -3.44 23.26 -0.75
C ARG A 126 -3.01 23.45 0.71
N PHE A 127 -1.72 23.30 1.02
CA PHE A 127 -1.19 23.53 2.36
C PHE A 127 -0.74 24.98 2.58
N VAL A 128 -1.03 25.49 3.78
CA VAL A 128 -0.46 26.73 4.30
C VAL A 128 0.54 26.44 5.42
N ALA A 129 1.69 27.10 5.39
CA ALA A 129 2.60 27.14 6.53
C ALA A 129 2.04 28.11 7.57
N LYS A 130 1.68 27.61 8.75
CA LYS A 130 1.11 28.44 9.83
C LYS A 130 2.20 29.09 10.70
N ARG A 131 3.31 28.37 10.87
CA ARG A 131 4.55 28.77 11.54
C ARG A 131 5.63 27.74 11.16
N PRO A 132 6.92 27.96 11.48
CA PRO A 132 7.97 26.99 11.17
C PRO A 132 7.59 25.57 11.63
N GLY A 133 7.73 24.61 10.73
CA GLY A 133 7.41 23.19 10.97
C GLY A 133 5.92 22.84 11.09
N VAL A 134 4.97 23.76 10.87
CA VAL A 134 3.53 23.45 10.97
C VAL A 134 2.80 23.81 9.68
N PHE A 135 2.30 22.78 9.01
CA PHE A 135 1.57 22.85 7.76
C PHE A 135 0.12 22.47 7.97
N ARG A 136 -0.79 23.17 7.32
CA ARG A 136 -2.23 22.95 7.48
C ARG A 136 -2.96 23.01 6.15
N PHE A 137 -3.82 22.03 5.95
CA PHE A 137 -4.87 22.00 4.96
C PHE A 137 -6.23 22.17 5.64
N ARG A 138 -7.16 22.84 4.96
CA ARG A 138 -8.53 23.07 5.42
C ARG A 138 -9.47 23.12 4.22
N ASP A 139 -10.48 22.27 4.22
CA ASP A 139 -11.45 22.18 3.13
C ASP A 139 -12.84 21.81 3.64
N HIS A 140 -13.47 22.76 4.34
CA HIS A 140 -14.81 22.54 4.90
C HIS A 140 -15.92 22.40 3.87
N ASN A 141 -15.67 22.85 2.64
CA ASN A 141 -16.62 22.82 1.54
C ASN A 141 -16.34 21.66 0.57
N HIS A 142 -15.36 20.79 0.87
CA HIS A 142 -14.98 19.65 0.04
C HIS A 142 -14.68 20.04 -1.42
N SER A 143 -13.95 21.15 -1.59
CA SER A 143 -13.51 21.68 -2.88
C SER A 143 -12.30 20.95 -3.49
N VAL A 144 -11.66 20.08 -2.71
CA VAL A 144 -10.57 19.20 -3.15
C VAL A 144 -11.12 17.79 -3.23
N GLY A 145 -11.57 17.36 -4.41
CA GLY A 145 -12.13 16.02 -4.60
C GLY A 145 -11.17 14.91 -4.19
N THR A 146 -9.88 15.05 -4.53
CA THR A 146 -8.85 14.06 -4.17
C THR A 146 -8.64 13.93 -2.66
N ALA A 147 -9.09 14.89 -1.85
CA ALA A 147 -8.95 14.82 -0.40
C ALA A 147 -9.96 13.86 0.26
N GLY A 148 -10.85 13.21 -0.51
CA GLY A 148 -11.74 12.16 -0.02
C GLY A 148 -12.59 12.59 1.18
N GLY A 149 -13.06 13.85 1.21
CA GLY A 149 -13.87 14.40 2.30
C GLY A 149 -13.09 14.84 3.55
N ILE A 150 -11.75 14.88 3.52
CA ILE A 150 -10.93 15.43 4.61
C ILE A 150 -11.20 16.94 4.78
N ASP A 151 -11.73 17.31 5.94
CA ASP A 151 -12.02 18.70 6.29
C ASP A 151 -10.76 19.47 6.74
N ARG A 152 -9.81 18.75 7.37
CA ARG A 152 -8.60 19.32 7.94
C ARG A 152 -7.50 18.28 8.00
N LEU A 153 -6.31 18.69 7.57
CA LEU A 153 -5.08 17.93 7.75
C LEU A 153 -4.00 18.86 8.32
N VAL A 154 -3.24 18.37 9.31
CA VAL A 154 -2.09 19.09 9.89
C VAL A 154 -0.90 18.15 9.94
N VAL A 155 0.22 18.62 9.40
CA VAL A 155 1.53 17.98 9.57
C VAL A 155 2.39 18.92 10.40
N ARG A 156 2.98 18.39 11.46
CA ARG A 156 3.89 19.11 12.34
C ARG A 156 5.23 18.40 12.40
N ILE A 157 6.27 19.06 11.90
CA ILE A 157 7.66 18.69 12.14
C ILE A 157 8.15 19.49 13.36
N ALA A 158 8.53 18.78 14.41
CA ALA A 158 9.11 19.39 15.61
C ALA A 158 10.62 19.61 15.45
N GLY A 159 11.20 20.45 16.31
CA GLY A 159 12.62 20.80 16.26
C GLY A 159 13.55 19.63 16.60
N ASP A 160 13.04 18.57 17.23
CA ASP A 160 13.72 17.30 17.48
C ASP A 160 13.68 16.35 16.28
N GLY A 161 13.03 16.75 15.19
CA GLY A 161 12.89 15.94 13.97
C GLY A 161 11.68 14.99 13.97
N SER A 162 10.92 14.93 15.06
CA SER A 162 9.69 14.13 15.11
C SER A 162 8.58 14.73 14.24
N VAL A 163 7.81 13.87 13.58
CA VAL A 163 6.73 14.30 12.69
C VAL A 163 5.40 13.78 13.21
N ARG A 164 4.50 14.71 13.53
CA ARG A 164 3.12 14.42 13.96
C ARG A 164 2.13 14.75 12.85
N PHE A 165 1.13 13.90 12.74
CA PHE A 165 0.06 14.00 11.76
C PHE A 165 -1.29 14.09 12.45
N ARG A 166 -2.19 14.87 11.86
CA ARG A 166 -3.59 14.93 12.28
C ARG A 166 -4.50 15.09 11.09
N ALA A 167 -5.48 14.21 10.95
CA ALA A 167 -6.56 14.33 9.98
C ALA A 167 -7.92 14.33 10.67
N CYS A 168 -8.86 15.11 10.13
CA CYS A 168 -10.26 15.10 10.50
C CYS A 168 -11.12 15.19 9.25
N ALA A 169 -12.09 14.30 9.13
CA ALA A 169 -13.09 14.28 8.09
C ALA A 169 -14.45 13.95 8.72
N ARG A 170 -15.48 14.73 8.45
CA ARG A 170 -16.84 14.43 8.90
C ARG A 170 -17.57 13.49 7.94
N ARG A 171 -17.11 13.46 6.69
CA ARG A 171 -17.69 12.67 5.60
C ARG A 171 -16.57 12.11 4.74
N ALA A 172 -15.62 11.40 5.35
CA ALA A 172 -14.62 10.66 4.58
C ALA A 172 -15.34 9.69 3.64
N GLU A 173 -14.90 9.65 2.39
CA GLU A 173 -15.56 8.93 1.29
C GLU A 173 -15.27 7.43 1.33
N PHE A 174 -15.60 6.80 2.46
CA PHE A 174 -15.54 5.35 2.59
C PHE A 174 -16.59 4.79 3.55
N THR A 175 -16.98 3.55 3.29
CA THR A 175 -17.73 2.73 4.24
C THR A 175 -16.77 1.95 5.11
N SER A 176 -16.81 2.19 6.42
CA SER A 176 -15.94 1.45 7.33
C SER A 176 -16.28 -0.04 7.40
N PRO A 177 -15.27 -0.93 7.30
CA PRO A 177 -15.47 -2.37 7.43
C PRO A 177 -15.91 -2.73 8.85
N ARG A 178 -16.76 -3.74 8.98
CA ARG A 178 -17.27 -4.23 10.28
C ARG A 178 -16.37 -5.34 10.79
N ASP A 179 -16.07 -5.32 12.08
CA ASP A 179 -15.23 -6.34 12.74
C ASP A 179 -13.92 -6.62 11.98
N GLY A 180 -13.26 -5.55 11.54
CA GLY A 180 -12.09 -5.61 10.67
C GLY A 180 -10.84 -5.05 11.33
N LEU A 181 -9.70 -5.62 10.96
CA LEU A 181 -8.38 -5.05 11.15
C LEU A 181 -8.11 -4.02 10.05
N LEU A 182 -7.55 -2.89 10.45
CA LEU A 182 -7.16 -1.80 9.56
C LEU A 182 -5.66 -1.55 9.64
N THR A 183 -5.07 -1.34 8.47
CA THR A 183 -3.75 -0.75 8.29
C THR A 183 -3.93 0.69 7.84
N VAL A 184 -3.11 1.60 8.36
CA VAL A 184 -3.13 3.01 7.97
C VAL A 184 -1.75 3.41 7.50
N THR A 185 -1.71 4.05 6.35
CA THR A 185 -0.48 4.53 5.73
C THR A 185 -0.58 6.02 5.44
N ILE A 186 0.43 6.78 5.86
CA ILE A 186 0.58 8.20 5.54
C ILE A 186 1.87 8.39 4.76
N SER A 187 1.77 9.06 3.63
CA SER A 187 2.88 9.17 2.68
C SER A 187 3.07 10.59 2.18
N PHE A 188 4.32 10.91 1.85
CA PHE A 188 4.73 12.16 1.21
C PHE A 188 5.32 11.82 -0.15
N ARG A 189 4.74 12.39 -1.21
CA ARG A 189 5.22 12.25 -2.59
C ARG A 189 5.55 13.61 -3.16
N ASN A 190 6.72 13.72 -3.77
CA ASN A 190 7.05 14.88 -4.57
C ASN A 190 6.51 14.66 -5.99
N PRO A 191 5.49 15.41 -6.44
CA PRO A 191 4.88 15.20 -7.75
C PRO A 191 5.84 15.46 -8.93
N LEU A 192 7.03 16.02 -8.67
CA LEU A 192 8.06 16.27 -9.67
C LEU A 192 9.16 15.18 -9.72
N ALA A 193 9.18 14.24 -8.78
CA ALA A 193 10.29 13.31 -8.59
C ALA A 193 9.98 11.87 -9.02
N ALA A 194 9.15 11.67 -10.05
CA ALA A 194 8.67 10.34 -10.47
C ALA A 194 8.24 9.49 -9.25
N GLU A 195 8.33 8.16 -9.32
CA GLU A 195 8.02 7.28 -8.18
C GLU A 195 9.18 7.09 -7.19
N SER A 196 10.21 7.94 -7.29
CA SER A 196 11.40 7.85 -6.44
C SER A 196 11.30 8.78 -5.23
N GLY A 197 11.73 8.30 -4.06
CA GLY A 197 11.89 9.13 -2.87
C GLY A 197 10.62 9.33 -2.05
N ASN A 198 9.56 8.57 -2.32
CA ASN A 198 8.34 8.54 -1.49
C ASN A 198 8.68 8.17 -0.05
N ARG A 199 8.10 8.89 0.90
CA ARG A 199 8.34 8.66 2.33
C ARG A 199 7.04 8.26 2.99
N CYS A 200 7.03 7.07 3.57
CA CYS A 200 5.81 6.37 3.93
C CYS A 200 5.88 6.00 5.40
N SER A 201 4.74 6.02 6.08
CA SER A 201 4.67 5.77 7.51
C SER A 201 3.43 4.94 7.78
N THR A 202 3.59 3.76 8.36
CA THR A 202 2.52 2.78 8.49
C THR A 202 2.31 2.35 9.94
N ALA A 203 1.04 2.19 10.32
CA ALA A 203 0.64 1.51 11.54
C ALA A 203 -0.39 0.45 11.22
N GLN A 204 -0.32 -0.65 11.96
CA GLN A 204 -1.25 -1.76 11.87
C GLN A 204 -2.08 -1.86 13.16
N GLU A 205 -2.99 -2.84 13.21
CA GLU A 205 -3.73 -3.26 14.41
C GLU A 205 -4.83 -2.30 14.90
N LEU A 206 -5.36 -1.47 13.99
CA LEU A 206 -6.54 -0.67 14.25
C LEU A 206 -7.81 -1.52 14.07
N HIS A 207 -8.57 -1.77 15.15
CA HIS A 207 -9.76 -2.63 15.08
C HIS A 207 -11.07 -1.84 15.05
N THR A 208 -11.92 -2.14 14.07
CA THR A 208 -13.34 -1.71 14.09
C THR A 208 -14.20 -2.74 14.83
N ASN A 209 -15.31 -2.29 15.41
CA ASN A 209 -16.31 -3.16 16.03
C ASN A 209 -17.39 -3.61 15.03
N ARG A 210 -18.40 -4.35 15.52
CA ARG A 210 -19.52 -4.88 14.71
C ARG A 210 -20.33 -3.84 13.96
N ARG A 211 -20.24 -2.57 14.37
CA ARG A 211 -20.90 -1.44 13.71
C ARG A 211 -20.00 -0.72 12.72
N GLY A 212 -18.74 -1.15 12.57
CA GLY A 212 -17.68 -0.46 11.83
C GLY A 212 -17.08 0.73 12.58
N ALA A 213 -17.37 0.89 13.88
CA ALA A 213 -16.81 2.01 14.63
C ALA A 213 -15.45 1.64 15.23
N LEU A 214 -14.51 2.59 15.19
CA LEU A 214 -13.18 2.46 15.79
C LEU A 214 -12.96 3.58 16.81
N ARG A 215 -12.32 3.24 17.93
CA ARG A 215 -11.88 4.22 18.92
C ARG A 215 -10.59 3.77 19.58
N VAL A 216 -9.48 4.42 19.23
CA VAL A 216 -8.22 4.40 19.98
C VAL A 216 -8.20 5.65 20.88
N PRO A 217 -7.84 5.52 22.17
CA PRO A 217 -7.88 6.60 23.17
C PRO A 217 -7.35 7.96 22.69
#